data_AF-A0A2N2A8T5-F1
#
_entry.id   AF-A0A2N2A8T5-F1
#
_cell.length_a   1.000
_cell.length_b   1.000
_cell.length_c   1.000
_cell.angle_alpha   90.00
_cell.angle_beta   90.00
_cell.angle_gamma   90.00
#
_symmetry.space_group_name_H-M   'P 1'
#
loop_
_entity.id
_entity.type
_entity.pdbx_description
1 polymer ?
#
loop_
_entity_poly.entity_id
_entity_poly.type
_entity_poly.pdbx_seq_one_letter_code
_entity_poly.pdbx_strand_id
1 'polypeptide(L)' 'MTSRLKHATLTLVAALAFAAPSFAALKVGTAAPDFSAPAYLAGEPFTFQLADALKHGPVVVYFFPAAHTPGCNIEA' A
#
# COMPACT_ATOMS: atom_id res chain seq x y z
N MET A 1 35.06 27.02 -1.24
CA MET A 1 34.79 25.61 -0.83
C MET A 1 33.94 25.48 0.43
N THR A 2 34.02 26.39 1.40
CA THR A 2 33.28 26.31 2.68
C THR A 2 31.75 26.44 2.56
N SER A 3 31.25 27.28 1.65
CA SER A 3 29.80 27.46 1.48
C SER A 3 29.10 26.20 0.93
N ARG A 4 29.65 25.55 -0.11
CA ARG A 4 29.04 24.34 -0.68
C ARG A 4 29.01 23.16 0.29
N LEU A 5 30.03 23.05 1.14
CA LEU A 5 30.07 22.00 2.18
C LEU A 5 28.97 22.23 3.23
N LYS A 6 28.72 23.48 3.65
CA LYS A 6 27.62 23.82 4.58
C LYS A 6 26.23 23.50 4.01
N HIS A 7 26.02 23.77 2.72
CA HIS A 7 24.75 23.42 2.07
C HIS A 7 24.57 21.90 1.97
N ALA A 8 25.64 21.15 1.66
CA ALA A 8 25.61 19.69 1.62
C ALA A 8 25.32 19.06 3.00
N THR A 9 25.88 19.63 4.07
CA THR A 9 25.56 19.20 5.44
C THR A 9 24.10 19.50 5.78
N LEU A 10 23.59 20.68 5.40
CA LEU A 10 22.20 21.06 5.68
C LEU A 10 21.20 20.17 4.95
N THR A 11 21.43 19.84 3.68
CA THR A 11 20.57 18.94 2.91
C THR A 11 20.60 17.51 3.44
N LEU A 12 21.76 17.00 3.86
CA LEU A 12 21.86 15.67 4.46
C LEU A 12 21.09 15.57 5.78
N VAL A 13 21.21 16.58 6.65
CA VAL A 13 20.47 16.63 7.92
C VAL A 13 18.97 16.72 7.67
N ALA A 14 18.54 17.52 6.70
CA ALA A 14 17.12 17.61 6.32
C ALA A 14 16.59 16.26 5.79
N ALA A 15 17.33 15.60 4.88
CA ALA A 15 16.92 14.30 4.34
C ALA A 15 16.77 13.22 5.42
N LEU A 16 17.68 13.18 6.39
CA LEU A 16 17.60 12.25 7.52
C LEU A 16 16.40 12.56 8.44
N ALA A 17 16.04 13.84 8.62
CA ALA A 17 14.88 14.23 9.40
C ALA A 17 13.54 13.82 8.77
N PHE A 18 13.48 13.73 7.43
CA PHE A 18 12.29 13.28 6.70
C PHE A 18 12.25 11.76 6.43
N ALA A 19 13.32 11.02 6.73
CA ALA A 19 13.39 9.57 6.55
C ALA A 19 12.71 8.78 7.68
N ALA A 20 11.56 9.25 8.18
CA ALA A 20 10.80 8.53 9.19
C ALA A 20 10.13 7.27 8.58
N PRO A 21 10.17 6.11 9.25
CA PRO A 21 9.45 4.93 8.80
C PRO A 21 7.94 5.19 8.79
N SER A 22 7.25 4.73 7.74
CA SER A 22 5.80 4.80 7.67
C SER A 22 5.16 3.64 8.45
N PHE A 23 4.39 3.97 9.49
CA PHE A 23 3.61 2.99 10.24
C PHE A 23 2.19 2.89 9.67
N ALA A 24 2.06 2.22 8.52
CA ALA A 24 0.75 2.03 7.85
C ALA A 24 0.04 0.73 8.23
N ALA A 25 0.61 -0.08 9.13
CA ALA A 25 0.01 -1.33 9.55
C ALA A 25 -1.24 -1.08 10.40
N LEU A 26 -2.37 -1.61 9.95
CA LEU A 26 -3.64 -1.55 10.67
C LEU A 26 -3.60 -2.43 11.92
N LYS A 27 -4.12 -1.93 13.03
CA LYS A 27 -4.23 -2.68 14.28
C LYS A 27 -5.51 -3.52 14.25
N VAL A 28 -5.51 -4.70 14.87
CA VAL A 28 -6.72 -5.52 14.94
C VAL A 28 -7.87 -4.73 15.60
N GLY A 29 -9.05 -4.80 15.00
CA GLY A 29 -10.24 -4.07 15.45
C GLY A 29 -10.36 -2.64 14.89
N THR A 30 -9.36 -2.12 14.17
CA THR A 30 -9.54 -0.86 13.43
C THR A 30 -10.51 -1.07 12.29
N ALA A 31 -11.41 -0.11 12.05
CA ALA A 31 -12.23 -0.11 10.85
C ALA A 31 -11.32 -0.18 9.61
N ALA A 32 -11.62 -1.10 8.70
CA ALA A 32 -10.90 -1.21 7.44
C ALA A 32 -11.09 0.10 6.64
N PRO A 33 -10.00 0.69 6.09
CA PRO A 33 -10.12 1.83 5.19
C PRO A 33 -10.99 1.46 3.98
N ASP A 34 -11.90 2.36 3.61
CA ASP A 34 -12.65 2.19 2.37
C ASP A 34 -11.73 2.34 1.16
N PHE A 35 -11.98 1.56 0.11
CA PHE A 35 -11.20 1.63 -1.12
C PHE A 35 -12.01 1.23 -2.35
N SER A 36 -11.54 1.75 -3.49
CA SER A 36 -11.98 1.43 -4.83
C SER A 36 -10.79 0.95 -5.65
N ALA A 37 -10.95 -0.11 -6.43
CA ALA A 37 -9.91 -0.56 -7.36
C ALA A 37 -10.51 -1.22 -8.61
N PRO A 38 -9.85 -1.10 -9.77
CA PRO A 38 -10.11 -2.00 -10.90
C PRO A 38 -9.84 -3.45 -10.49
N ALA A 39 -10.72 -4.36 -10.88
CA ALA A 39 -10.63 -5.77 -10.55
C ALA A 39 -11.14 -6.64 -11.71
N TYR A 40 -10.88 -7.94 -11.62
CA TYR A 40 -11.33 -8.93 -12.59
C TYR A 40 -11.96 -10.11 -11.87
N LEU A 41 -13.10 -10.59 -12.36
CA LEU A 41 -13.73 -11.83 -11.89
C LEU A 41 -13.98 -12.73 -13.08
N ALA A 42 -13.41 -13.93 -13.07
CA ALA A 42 -13.48 -14.87 -14.20
C ALA A 42 -13.09 -14.24 -15.56
N GLY A 43 -12.15 -13.29 -15.56
CA GLY A 43 -11.70 -12.57 -16.76
C GLY A 43 -12.51 -11.33 -17.11
N GLU A 44 -13.65 -11.08 -16.47
CA GLU A 44 -14.50 -9.91 -16.71
C GLU A 44 -14.05 -8.72 -15.84
N PRO A 45 -13.79 -7.54 -16.42
CA PRO A 45 -13.40 -6.35 -15.68
C PRO A 45 -14.56 -5.76 -14.91
N PHE A 46 -14.30 -5.28 -13.69
CA PHE A 46 -15.25 -4.51 -12.89
C PHE A 46 -14.53 -3.55 -11.93
N THR A 47 -15.27 -2.65 -11.29
CA THR A 47 -14.76 -1.81 -10.20
C THR A 47 -15.18 -2.42 -8.88
N PHE A 48 -14.21 -2.81 -8.06
CA PHE A 48 -14.45 -3.26 -6.69
C PHE A 48 -14.61 -2.05 -5.76
N GLN A 49 -15.65 -2.07 -4.92
CA GLN A 49 -15.89 -1.12 -3.83
C GLN A 49 -16.02 -1.92 -2.52
N LEU A 50 -15.18 -1.65 -1.53
CA LEU A 50 -15.25 -2.37 -0.24
C LEU A 50 -16.61 -2.20 0.44
N ALA A 51 -17.15 -0.98 0.43
CA ALA A 51 -18.46 -0.68 1.00
C ALA A 51 -19.61 -1.50 0.39
N ASP A 52 -19.54 -1.83 -0.91
CA ASP A 52 -20.57 -2.66 -1.56
C ASP A 52 -20.39 -4.13 -1.22
N ALA A 53 -19.16 -4.64 -1.24
CA ALA A 53 -18.86 -6.02 -0.87
C ALA A 53 -19.28 -6.35 0.57
N LEU A 54 -19.05 -5.43 1.51
CA LEU A 54 -19.43 -5.59 2.93
C LEU A 54 -20.94 -5.71 3.16
N LYS A 55 -21.79 -5.25 2.22
CA LYS A 55 -23.26 -5.45 2.29
C LYS A 55 -23.65 -6.92 2.09
N HIS A 56 -22.80 -7.70 1.43
CA HIS A 56 -23.04 -9.10 1.10
C HIS A 56 -22.39 -10.08 2.09
N GLY A 57 -21.54 -9.60 3.00
CA GLY A 57 -20.91 -10.43 4.02
C GLY A 57 -19.51 -9.95 4.42
N PRO A 58 -18.82 -10.72 5.29
CA PRO A 58 -17.43 -10.42 5.65
C PRO A 58 -16.52 -10.54 4.42
N VAL A 59 -15.55 -9.64 4.32
CA VAL A 59 -14.58 -9.59 3.23
C VAL A 59 -13.19 -9.91 3.77
N VAL A 60 -12.49 -10.83 3.11
CA VAL A 60 -11.06 -11.10 3.35
C VAL A 60 -10.26 -10.43 2.23
N VAL A 61 -9.38 -9.51 2.61
CA VAL A 61 -8.44 -8.86 1.69
C VAL A 61 -7.03 -9.29 2.06
N TYR A 62 -6.26 -9.74 1.08
CA TYR A 62 -4.84 -10.03 1.22
C TYR A 62 -4.07 -9.39 0.07
N PHE A 63 -2.81 -9.04 0.32
CA PHE A 63 -1.93 -8.43 -0.67
C PHE A 63 -0.79 -9.39 -0.97
N PHE A 64 -0.45 -9.53 -2.25
CA PHE A 64 0.70 -10.30 -2.72
C PHE A 64 1.50 -9.44 -3.72
N PRO A 65 2.78 -9.75 -4.00
CA PRO A 65 3.67 -8.85 -4.72
C PRO A 65 3.22 -8.48 -6.14
N ALA A 66 2.84 -9.48 -6.94
CA ALA A 66 2.31 -9.29 -8.29
C ALA A 66 1.75 -10.59 -8.88
N ALA A 67 0.77 -10.45 -9.78
CA ALA A 67 0.25 -11.53 -10.61
C ALA A 67 1.37 -12.13 -11.49
N HIS A 68 1.27 -13.43 -11.79
CA HIS A 68 2.19 -14.15 -12.68
C HIS A 68 3.67 -14.14 -12.25
N THR A 69 3.95 -13.96 -10.95
CA THR A 69 5.30 -14.11 -10.41
C THR A 69 5.57 -15.54 -9.93
N PRO A 70 6.78 -16.10 -10.15
CA PRO A 70 7.13 -17.45 -9.69
C PRO A 70 6.89 -17.61 -8.19
N GLY A 71 6.12 -18.62 -7.78
CA GLY A 71 5.82 -18.91 -6.37
C GLY A 71 4.58 -18.25 -5.78
N CYS A 72 3.96 -17.24 -6.44
CA CYS A 72 2.74 -16.58 -5.93
C CYS A 72 1.43 -17.05 -6.61
N ASN A 73 1.49 -17.83 -7.69
CA ASN A 73 0.29 -18.16 -8.49
C ASN A 73 -0.60 -19.26 -7.88
N ILE A 74 -0.30 -19.71 -6.66
CA ILE A 74 -1.14 -20.68 -5.91
C ILE A 74 -2.02 -19.99 -4.87
N GLU A 75 -1.67 -18.77 -4.46
CA GLU A 75 -2.35 -18.04 -3.40
C GLU A 75 -3.52 -17.19 -3.93
N ALA A 76 -3.54 -16.95 -5.25
CA ALA A 76 -4.51 -16.14 -5.98
C ALA A 76 -5.07 -16.87 -7.21
#